data_AF-A0A1Y1YUB5-F1
#
_entry.id   AF-A0A1Y1YUB5-F1
#
_cell.length_a   1.000
_cell.length_b   1.000
_cell.length_c   1.000
_cell.angle_alpha   90.00
_cell.angle_beta   90.00
_cell.angle_gamma   90.00
#
_symmetry.space_group_name_H-M   'P 1'
#
loop_
_entity.id
_entity.type
_entity.pdbx_description
1 polymer ?
#
loop_
_entity_poly.entity_id
_entity_poly.type
_entity_poly.pdbx_seq_one_letter_code
_entity_poly.pdbx_strand_id
1 'polypeptide(L)'
;MEQVELKVVLEVRLQDGLSQWEDVKDAAGVLWRSTITPDISAIATGFQDHYENPDLTVSELNTGMNRSRRGLVVHNGEKITIAFLGSDPNELHMNMWTNGKGPGWWEPSYPVYENGNRVHSFFRDMWHAIRSGTYDALSIAVQDMAARGATPKQIIVAGFSMGGGISIVATSMAFTEILERIRHTWDEKLGSLVQHLTFAAVAAGDRGYYTVLNQLYKTYQIRAWDFLNHRDITVHIHHLAFRSWRGHRYILPKAVVGRFGGEFGGNGHDILGYLKAAEWMAEHGTDQVKSAYSY
;
A
#
# COMPACT_ATOMS: atom_id res chain seq x y z
N MET A 1 -5.93 -18.80 -37.65
CA MET A 1 -5.97 -18.28 -36.27
C MET A 1 -5.14 -17.02 -36.26
N GLU A 2 -5.80 -15.86 -36.25
CA GLU A 2 -5.12 -14.58 -36.06
C GLU A 2 -4.48 -14.54 -34.67
N GLN A 3 -3.18 -14.27 -34.63
CA GLN A 3 -2.51 -13.86 -33.41
C GLN A 3 -3.02 -12.46 -33.05
N VAL A 4 -3.84 -12.38 -32.02
CA VAL A 4 -4.15 -11.10 -31.37
C VAL A 4 -2.89 -10.69 -30.62
N GLU A 5 -2.06 -9.85 -31.23
CA GLU A 5 -1.08 -9.03 -30.52
C GLU A 5 -1.84 -8.14 -29.54
N LEU A 6 -1.91 -8.58 -28.29
CA LEU A 6 -2.25 -7.72 -27.16
C LEU A 6 -1.09 -6.74 -26.96
N LYS A 7 -1.13 -5.62 -27.69
CA LYS A 7 -0.36 -4.43 -27.37
C LYS A 7 -0.77 -3.96 -25.96
N VAL A 8 -0.04 -4.42 -24.94
CA VAL A 8 -0.08 -3.82 -23.60
C VAL A 8 0.74 -2.53 -23.69
N VAL A 9 0.18 -1.52 -24.34
CA VAL A 9 0.66 -0.14 -24.18
C VAL A 9 -0.07 0.42 -22.98
N LEU A 10 0.70 0.87 -21.99
CA LEU A 10 0.65 2.22 -21.42
C LEU A 10 1.62 2.26 -20.23
N GLU A 11 2.84 2.76 -20.46
CA GLU A 11 3.70 3.30 -19.41
C GLU A 11 2.94 4.44 -18.73
N VAL A 12 2.44 4.26 -17.50
CA VAL A 12 2.28 5.40 -16.60
C VAL A 12 3.66 5.63 -16.01
N ARG A 13 4.42 6.56 -16.58
CA ARG A 13 5.66 7.06 -15.96
C ARG A 13 5.29 7.87 -14.73
N LEU A 14 6.20 8.01 -13.77
CA LEU A 14 6.10 9.11 -12.81
C LEU A 14 6.00 10.35 -13.70
N GLN A 15 4.94 11.15 -13.55
CA GLN A 15 4.84 12.33 -14.41
C GLN A 15 6.06 13.19 -14.12
N ASP A 16 6.75 13.64 -15.18
CA ASP A 16 7.97 14.45 -15.10
C ASP A 16 7.84 15.51 -13.99
N GLY A 17 8.50 15.32 -12.85
CA GLY A 17 8.38 16.23 -11.72
C GLY A 17 8.86 15.69 -10.36
N LEU A 18 9.55 16.54 -9.60
CA LEU A 18 10.02 16.30 -8.23
C LEU A 18 8.85 16.10 -7.22
N SER A 19 7.64 16.54 -7.55
CA SER A 19 6.50 16.56 -6.63
C SER A 19 5.98 15.18 -6.22
N GLN A 20 6.20 14.14 -7.03
CA GLN A 20 5.67 12.81 -6.72
C GLN A 20 6.51 12.07 -5.68
N TRP A 21 7.81 12.38 -5.59
CA TRP A 21 8.69 11.76 -4.59
C TRP A 21 8.44 12.26 -3.18
N GLU A 22 7.89 13.47 -3.03
CA GLU A 22 7.43 13.98 -1.73
C GLU A 22 6.30 13.13 -1.16
N ASP A 23 5.32 12.75 -1.97
CA ASP A 23 4.23 11.84 -1.54
C ASP A 23 4.74 10.42 -1.24
N VAL A 24 5.72 9.94 -2.00
CA VAL A 24 6.36 8.64 -1.75
C VAL A 24 7.16 8.65 -0.46
N LYS A 25 7.92 9.72 -0.22
CA LYS A 25 8.68 9.97 1.00
C LYS A 25 7.75 10.05 2.21
N ASP A 26 6.67 10.81 2.09
CA ASP A 26 5.64 10.96 3.11
C ASP A 26 5.01 9.60 3.47
N ALA A 27 4.56 8.83 2.48
CA ALA A 27 3.98 7.51 2.70
C ALA A 27 4.97 6.52 3.33
N ALA A 28 6.22 6.49 2.86
CA ALA A 28 7.27 5.65 3.45
C ALA A 28 7.61 6.10 4.89
N GLY A 29 7.58 7.41 5.14
CA GLY A 29 7.80 8.03 6.44
C GLY A 29 6.71 7.64 7.44
N VAL A 30 5.44 7.71 7.03
CA VAL A 30 4.31 7.24 7.84
C VAL A 30 4.46 5.75 8.18
N LEU A 31 4.75 4.91 7.18
CA LEU A 31 4.93 3.48 7.38
C LEU A 31 6.08 3.17 8.35
N TRP A 32 7.24 3.81 8.18
CA TRP A 32 8.41 3.59 9.05
C TRP A 32 8.21 4.12 10.47
N ARG A 33 7.76 5.37 10.64
CA ARG A 33 7.60 5.97 11.97
C ARG A 33 6.62 5.17 12.83
N SER A 34 5.59 4.61 12.20
CA SER A 34 4.57 3.81 12.86
C SER A 34 5.06 2.47 13.40
N THR A 35 6.30 2.05 13.09
CA THR A 35 6.92 0.83 13.65
C THR A 35 7.86 1.10 14.82
N ILE A 36 8.17 2.38 15.12
CA ILE A 36 9.18 2.74 16.14
C ILE A 36 8.71 2.37 17.56
N THR A 37 7.42 2.50 17.84
CA THR A 37 6.84 2.20 19.15
C THR A 37 5.42 1.64 19.01
N PRO A 38 5.01 0.69 19.88
CA PRO A 38 3.63 0.22 19.92
C PRO A 38 2.66 1.28 20.48
N ASP A 39 3.14 2.28 21.22
CA ASP A 39 2.31 3.32 21.81
C ASP A 39 1.78 4.29 20.74
N ILE A 40 0.47 4.24 20.48
CA ILE A 40 -0.18 5.09 19.48
C ILE A 40 -0.11 6.58 19.83
N SER A 41 -0.13 6.94 21.12
CA SER A 41 -0.05 8.34 21.54
C SER A 41 1.33 8.90 21.27
N ALA A 42 2.39 8.13 21.54
CA ALA A 42 3.76 8.51 21.19
C ALA A 42 3.95 8.65 19.67
N ILE A 43 3.31 7.79 18.86
CA ILE A 43 3.31 7.92 17.39
C ILE A 43 2.59 9.19 16.94
N ALA A 44 1.42 9.50 17.52
CA ALA A 44 0.68 10.71 17.20
C ALA A 44 1.50 11.97 17.50
N THR A 45 2.09 12.08 18.69
CA THR A 45 3.00 13.18 19.04
C THR A 45 4.19 13.25 18.10
N GLY A 46 4.83 12.11 17.80
CA GLY A 46 5.95 12.07 16.86
C GLY A 46 5.60 12.53 15.45
N PHE A 47 4.37 12.29 14.98
CA PHE A 47 3.89 12.83 13.71
C PHE A 47 3.56 14.33 13.79
N GLN A 48 2.89 14.77 14.86
CA GLN A 48 2.60 16.18 15.07
C GLN A 48 3.88 17.02 15.08
N ASP A 49 4.92 16.55 15.77
CA ASP A 49 6.24 17.18 15.80
C ASP A 49 6.92 17.14 14.42
N HIS A 50 6.87 16.00 13.73
CA HIS A 50 7.54 15.83 12.44
C HIS A 50 6.94 16.71 11.33
N TYR A 51 5.61 16.84 11.30
CA TYR A 51 4.90 17.64 10.31
C TYR A 51 4.60 19.07 10.78
N GLU A 52 5.09 19.45 11.96
CA GLU A 52 4.82 20.74 12.61
C GLU A 52 3.31 21.08 12.62
N ASN A 53 2.48 20.06 12.86
CA ASN A 53 1.03 20.15 12.78
C ASN A 53 0.38 19.56 14.03
N PRO A 54 -0.01 20.40 15.01
CA PRO A 54 -0.63 19.92 16.25
C PRO A 54 -2.04 19.34 16.02
N ASP A 55 -2.69 19.68 14.90
CA ASP A 55 -4.02 19.21 14.52
C ASP A 55 -3.99 17.90 13.72
N LEU A 56 -2.80 17.35 13.47
CA LEU A 56 -2.65 16.03 12.87
C LEU A 56 -3.17 14.97 13.83
N THR A 57 -3.98 14.06 13.30
CA THR A 57 -4.54 12.97 14.07
C THR A 57 -4.05 11.63 13.52
N VAL A 58 -4.11 10.62 14.39
CA VAL A 58 -3.78 9.24 14.04
C VAL A 58 -4.84 8.32 14.62
N SER A 59 -5.44 7.50 13.76
CA SER A 59 -6.35 6.43 14.16
C SER A 59 -5.67 5.09 13.98
N GLU A 60 -5.60 4.28 15.04
CA GLU A 60 -4.99 2.95 14.99
C GLU A 60 -5.93 1.91 14.36
N LEU A 61 -5.38 1.02 13.53
CA LEU A 61 -6.10 -0.12 12.96
C LEU A 61 -5.51 -1.44 13.47
N ASN A 62 -6.34 -2.19 14.20
CA ASN A 62 -6.01 -3.50 14.74
C ASN A 62 -6.92 -4.57 14.13
N THR A 63 -6.35 -5.73 13.78
CA THR A 63 -7.13 -6.87 13.24
C THR A 63 -7.83 -7.68 14.32
N GLY A 64 -7.39 -7.58 15.58
CA GLY A 64 -7.78 -8.53 16.65
C GLY A 64 -7.22 -9.95 16.46
N MET A 65 -6.67 -10.26 15.29
CA MET A 65 -5.98 -11.52 14.97
C MET A 65 -4.48 -11.44 15.24
N ASN A 66 -3.90 -10.23 15.12
CA ASN A 66 -2.49 -9.98 15.35
C ASN A 66 -2.26 -9.33 16.70
N ARG A 67 -1.06 -9.54 17.25
CA ARG A 67 -0.67 -8.91 18.50
C ARG A 67 -0.25 -7.45 18.31
N SER A 68 0.15 -7.09 17.09
CA SER A 68 0.61 -5.76 16.73
C SER A 68 -0.41 -5.01 15.88
N ARG A 69 -0.31 -3.67 15.91
CA ARG A 69 -0.95 -2.78 14.94
C ARG A 69 -0.73 -3.27 13.51
N ARG A 70 -1.77 -3.18 12.69
CA ARG A 70 -1.74 -3.57 11.27
C ARG A 70 -1.94 -2.43 10.30
N GLY A 71 -2.43 -1.31 10.78
CA GLY A 71 -2.41 -0.09 10.02
C GLY A 71 -2.74 1.10 10.89
N LEU A 72 -2.81 2.24 10.23
CA LEU A 72 -3.28 3.47 10.82
C LEU A 72 -3.83 4.37 9.72
N VAL A 73 -4.70 5.29 10.11
CA VAL A 73 -5.11 6.42 9.28
C VAL A 73 -4.52 7.67 9.91
N VAL A 74 -3.62 8.33 9.18
CA VAL A 74 -3.11 9.66 9.53
C VAL A 74 -3.89 10.67 8.71
N HIS A 75 -4.35 11.75 9.31
CA HIS A 75 -4.82 12.88 8.52
C HIS A 75 -4.38 14.22 9.09
N ASN A 76 -4.20 15.18 8.19
CA ASN A 76 -4.03 16.58 8.51
C ASN A 76 -5.14 17.39 7.81
N GLY A 77 -5.01 18.72 7.75
CA GLY A 77 -6.00 19.60 7.13
C GLY A 77 -6.17 19.44 5.61
N GLU A 78 -5.30 18.69 4.93
CA GLU A 78 -5.31 18.55 3.46
C GLU A 78 -5.19 17.10 2.96
N LYS A 79 -4.51 16.21 3.69
CA LYS A 79 -4.13 14.87 3.25
C LYS A 79 -4.60 13.81 4.25
N ILE A 80 -5.06 12.68 3.72
CA ILE A 80 -5.37 11.47 4.48
C ILE A 80 -4.44 10.35 3.98
N THR A 81 -3.71 9.70 4.87
CA THR A 81 -2.86 8.55 4.57
C THR A 81 -3.37 7.32 5.32
N ILE A 82 -3.86 6.34 4.58
CA ILE A 82 -4.25 5.01 5.10
C ILE A 82 -3.04 4.10 4.90
N ALA A 83 -2.30 3.82 5.98
CA ALA A 83 -1.05 3.07 5.93
C ALA A 83 -1.21 1.69 6.56
N PHE A 84 -0.90 0.63 5.80
CA PHE A 84 -0.90 -0.75 6.26
C PHE A 84 0.53 -1.24 6.49
N LEU A 85 0.80 -1.72 7.69
CA LEU A 85 2.15 -2.07 8.16
C LEU A 85 2.56 -3.48 7.73
N GLY A 86 3.88 -3.69 7.67
CA GLY A 86 4.47 -5.00 7.41
C GLY A 86 4.28 -6.00 8.55
N SER A 87 4.88 -7.18 8.39
CA SER A 87 4.87 -8.23 9.41
C SER A 87 5.60 -7.78 10.67
N ASP A 88 5.13 -8.22 11.83
CA ASP A 88 6.04 -8.44 12.96
C ASP A 88 6.91 -9.68 12.65
N PRO A 89 8.19 -9.73 13.07
CA PRO A 89 9.04 -10.90 12.88
C PRO A 89 8.41 -12.22 13.35
N ASN A 90 7.60 -12.18 14.40
CA ASN A 90 6.91 -13.37 14.94
C ASN A 90 5.76 -13.86 14.05
N GLU A 91 5.33 -13.06 13.09
CA GLU A 91 4.16 -13.31 12.26
C GLU A 91 4.53 -13.64 10.81
N LEU A 92 5.82 -13.57 10.45
CA LEU A 92 6.32 -13.78 9.09
C LEU A 92 5.89 -15.13 8.48
N HIS A 93 5.70 -16.16 9.31
CA HIS A 93 5.21 -17.47 8.88
C HIS A 93 3.76 -17.45 8.35
N MET A 94 2.94 -16.47 8.77
CA MET A 94 1.56 -16.32 8.31
C MET A 94 1.47 -15.90 6.83
N ASN A 95 2.56 -15.38 6.25
CA ASN A 95 2.69 -15.15 4.80
C ASN A 95 2.51 -16.42 3.97
N MET A 96 2.71 -17.60 4.57
CA MET A 96 2.54 -18.87 3.88
C MET A 96 1.07 -19.32 3.85
N TRP A 97 0.15 -18.61 4.51
CA TRP A 97 -1.28 -18.94 4.60
C TRP A 97 -2.03 -18.45 3.35
N THR A 98 -1.61 -19.03 2.23
CA THR A 98 -2.03 -18.66 0.88
C THR A 98 -3.41 -19.20 0.55
N ASN A 99 -3.81 -20.28 1.21
CA ASN A 99 -5.10 -20.95 1.08
C ASN A 99 -5.87 -20.86 2.39
N GLY A 100 -7.18 -20.72 2.28
CA GLY A 100 -8.06 -20.76 3.43
C GLY A 100 -8.14 -22.19 3.96
N LYS A 101 -8.45 -22.33 5.25
CA LYS A 101 -8.99 -23.54 5.87
C LYS A 101 -9.98 -23.09 6.93
N GLY A 102 -10.98 -23.89 7.27
CA GLY A 102 -11.87 -23.52 8.36
C GLY A 102 -11.25 -23.75 9.75
N PRO A 103 -12.04 -23.58 10.81
CA PRO A 103 -11.55 -23.54 12.19
C PRO A 103 -10.95 -24.87 12.67
N GLY A 104 -11.30 -26.00 12.04
CA GLY A 104 -10.74 -27.31 12.37
C GLY A 104 -9.33 -27.50 11.83
N TRP A 105 -8.45 -28.10 12.65
CA TRP A 105 -7.09 -28.45 12.21
C TRP A 105 -7.07 -29.52 11.12
N TRP A 106 -8.14 -30.32 11.01
CA TRP A 106 -8.36 -31.37 10.02
C TRP A 106 -8.93 -30.85 8.69
N GLU A 107 -9.29 -29.57 8.60
CA GLU A 107 -9.91 -29.04 7.41
C GLU A 107 -8.88 -28.86 6.29
N PRO A 108 -9.13 -29.44 5.10
CA PRO A 108 -8.21 -29.32 3.97
C PRO A 108 -8.17 -27.87 3.50
N SER A 109 -6.97 -27.40 3.16
CA SER A 109 -6.82 -26.08 2.58
C SER A 109 -7.54 -25.97 1.23
N TYR A 110 -8.23 -24.86 1.00
CA TYR A 110 -8.93 -24.56 -0.25
C TYR A 110 -8.57 -23.16 -0.77
N PRO A 111 -8.54 -22.96 -2.11
CA PRO A 111 -8.35 -21.64 -2.68
C PRO A 111 -9.55 -20.74 -2.34
N VAL A 112 -9.28 -19.48 -2.00
CA VAL A 112 -10.31 -18.46 -1.83
C VAL A 112 -10.38 -17.56 -3.05
N TYR A 113 -11.58 -17.08 -3.38
CA TYR A 113 -11.84 -16.29 -4.57
C TYR A 113 -12.61 -15.02 -4.22
N GLU A 114 -12.29 -13.94 -4.94
CA GLU A 114 -13.05 -12.69 -4.95
C GLU A 114 -13.36 -12.34 -6.39
N ASN A 115 -14.65 -12.18 -6.71
CA ASN A 115 -15.14 -11.92 -8.07
C ASN A 115 -14.55 -12.88 -9.13
N GLY A 116 -14.43 -14.16 -8.77
CA GLY A 116 -13.91 -15.21 -9.66
C GLY A 116 -12.38 -15.31 -9.76
N ASN A 117 -11.63 -14.39 -9.13
CA ASN A 117 -10.17 -14.41 -9.13
C ASN A 117 -9.62 -14.94 -7.80
N ARG A 118 -8.54 -15.70 -7.83
CA ARG A 118 -7.95 -16.26 -6.61
C ARG A 118 -7.27 -15.15 -5.81
N VAL A 119 -7.53 -15.13 -4.51
CA VAL A 119 -6.96 -14.16 -3.55
C VAL A 119 -6.20 -14.91 -2.47
N HIS A 120 -5.19 -14.26 -1.90
CA HIS A 120 -4.45 -14.78 -0.76
C HIS A 120 -5.31 -14.70 0.51
N SER A 121 -5.64 -15.85 1.10
CA SER A 121 -6.61 -15.91 2.21
C SER A 121 -6.23 -15.04 3.41
N PHE A 122 -4.97 -15.07 3.83
CA PHE A 122 -4.49 -14.20 4.91
C PHE A 122 -4.78 -12.71 4.66
N PHE A 123 -4.39 -12.13 3.52
CA PHE A 123 -4.61 -10.70 3.28
C PHE A 123 -6.09 -10.33 3.16
N ARG A 124 -6.90 -11.23 2.60
CA ARG A 124 -8.36 -11.09 2.58
C ARG A 124 -8.93 -11.01 3.99
N ASP A 125 -8.57 -11.95 4.85
CA ASP A 125 -9.10 -12.00 6.21
C ASP A 125 -8.60 -10.82 7.05
N MET A 126 -7.33 -10.43 6.88
CA MET A 126 -6.76 -9.21 7.47
C MET A 126 -7.57 -7.97 7.09
N TRP A 127 -7.85 -7.80 5.79
CA TRP A 127 -8.67 -6.69 5.30
C TRP A 127 -10.07 -6.73 5.92
N HIS A 128 -10.74 -7.88 5.92
CA HIS A 128 -12.07 -8.01 6.51
C HIS A 128 -12.13 -7.67 7.99
N ALA A 129 -11.08 -7.94 8.76
CA ALA A 129 -11.02 -7.58 10.17
C ALA A 129 -10.84 -6.08 10.40
N ILE A 130 -10.10 -5.37 9.55
CA ILE A 130 -9.80 -3.93 9.76
C ILE A 130 -10.67 -2.99 8.93
N ARG A 131 -11.45 -3.49 7.96
CA ARG A 131 -12.22 -2.64 7.04
C ARG A 131 -13.16 -1.68 7.75
N SER A 132 -13.85 -2.12 8.82
CA SER A 132 -14.78 -1.25 9.56
C SER A 132 -14.02 -0.09 10.20
N GLY A 133 -12.97 -0.39 10.98
CA GLY A 133 -12.15 0.64 11.61
C GLY A 133 -11.49 1.57 10.59
N THR A 134 -11.13 1.05 9.41
CA THR A 134 -10.60 1.87 8.31
C THR A 134 -11.65 2.86 7.80
N TYR A 135 -12.88 2.39 7.58
CA TYR A 135 -13.99 3.24 7.12
C TYR A 135 -14.42 4.25 8.18
N ASP A 136 -14.45 3.86 9.45
CA ASP A 136 -14.81 4.74 10.55
C ASP A 136 -13.76 5.85 10.69
N ALA A 137 -12.47 5.49 10.69
CA ALA A 137 -11.36 6.45 10.73
C ALA A 137 -11.36 7.40 9.52
N LEU A 138 -11.60 6.89 8.31
CA LEU A 138 -11.74 7.72 7.11
C LEU A 138 -12.94 8.67 7.23
N SER A 139 -14.08 8.19 7.74
CA SER A 139 -15.29 9.00 7.88
C SER A 139 -15.08 10.11 8.91
N ILE A 140 -14.42 9.81 10.03
CA ILE A 140 -14.03 10.79 11.05
C ILE A 140 -13.08 11.83 10.45
N ALA A 141 -12.07 11.39 9.69
CA ALA A 141 -11.13 12.30 9.03
C ALA A 141 -11.84 13.29 8.11
N VAL A 142 -12.73 12.80 7.24
CA VAL A 142 -13.50 13.64 6.32
C VAL A 142 -14.42 14.60 7.09
N GLN A 143 -15.09 14.13 8.14
CA GLN A 143 -15.97 14.97 8.97
C GLN A 143 -15.20 16.07 9.69
N ASP A 144 -14.05 15.75 10.26
CA ASP A 144 -13.19 16.72 10.96
C ASP A 144 -12.61 17.77 10.01
N MET A 145 -12.22 17.37 8.79
CA MET A 145 -11.82 18.32 7.74
C MET A 145 -13.00 19.22 7.33
N ALA A 146 -14.18 18.64 7.12
CA ALA A 146 -15.39 19.38 6.75
C ALA A 146 -15.83 20.36 7.85
N ALA A 147 -15.72 19.98 9.13
CA ALA A 147 -16.02 20.85 10.27
C ALA A 147 -15.12 22.10 10.32
N ARG A 148 -13.91 22.01 9.74
CA ARG A 148 -12.96 23.12 9.60
C ARG A 148 -13.12 23.87 8.26
N GLY A 149 -14.15 23.56 7.47
CA GLY A 149 -14.37 24.16 6.16
C GLY A 149 -13.38 23.70 5.09
N ALA A 150 -12.70 22.58 5.32
CA ALA A 150 -11.72 21.99 4.41
C ALA A 150 -12.24 20.68 3.80
N THR A 151 -11.61 20.26 2.72
CA THR A 151 -11.91 19.03 2.02
C THR A 151 -10.57 18.31 1.73
N PRO A 152 -10.43 16.98 1.93
CA PRO A 152 -9.21 16.25 1.57
C PRO A 152 -8.73 16.43 0.12
N LYS A 153 -7.61 17.12 -0.06
CA LYS A 153 -6.97 17.31 -1.37
C LYS A 153 -6.31 16.03 -1.88
N GLN A 154 -5.95 15.11 -0.99
CA GLN A 154 -5.28 13.86 -1.34
C GLN A 154 -5.58 12.74 -0.35
N ILE A 155 -5.75 11.53 -0.87
CA ILE A 155 -5.87 10.29 -0.11
C ILE A 155 -4.83 9.30 -0.62
N ILE A 156 -3.88 8.94 0.25
CA ILE A 156 -2.84 7.98 -0.04
C ILE A 156 -3.17 6.66 0.65
N VAL A 157 -3.36 5.60 -0.13
CA VAL A 157 -3.40 4.23 0.38
C VAL A 157 -2.00 3.65 0.26
N ALA A 158 -1.35 3.43 1.40
CA ALA A 158 0.04 2.99 1.49
C ALA A 158 0.15 1.59 2.11
N GLY A 159 1.08 0.77 1.64
CA GLY A 159 1.33 -0.54 2.25
C GLY A 159 2.76 -1.02 2.09
N PHE A 160 3.35 -1.52 3.17
CA PHE A 160 4.68 -2.15 3.17
C PHE A 160 4.57 -3.66 3.39
N SER A 161 5.33 -4.47 2.65
CA SER A 161 5.40 -5.92 2.88
C SER A 161 4.01 -6.58 2.90
N MET A 162 3.65 -7.28 3.98
CA MET A 162 2.29 -7.79 4.26
C MET A 162 1.22 -6.72 4.13
N GLY A 163 1.47 -5.53 4.66
CA GLY A 163 0.57 -4.38 4.56
C GLY A 163 0.34 -3.94 3.11
N GLY A 164 1.33 -4.12 2.23
CA GLY A 164 1.13 -3.98 0.79
C GLY A 164 0.13 -4.99 0.22
N GLY A 165 0.14 -6.23 0.71
CA GLY A 165 -0.86 -7.24 0.36
C GLY A 165 -2.26 -6.88 0.85
N ILE A 166 -2.36 -6.37 2.08
CA ILE A 166 -3.63 -5.86 2.64
C ILE A 166 -4.13 -4.67 1.82
N SER A 167 -3.26 -3.72 1.46
CA SER A 167 -3.63 -2.52 0.71
C SER A 167 -4.09 -2.84 -0.71
N ILE A 168 -3.50 -3.85 -1.36
CA ILE A 168 -3.96 -4.42 -2.64
C ILE A 168 -5.41 -4.88 -2.53
N VAL A 169 -5.70 -5.70 -1.52
CA VAL A 169 -7.05 -6.23 -1.30
C VAL A 169 -8.02 -5.10 -0.98
N ALA A 170 -7.64 -4.20 -0.08
CA ALA A 170 -8.41 -3.03 0.28
C ALA A 170 -8.74 -2.20 -0.97
N THR A 171 -7.76 -1.87 -1.82
CA THR A 171 -8.04 -1.05 -2.99
C THR A 171 -8.82 -1.80 -4.07
N SER A 172 -8.73 -3.13 -4.16
CA SER A 172 -9.57 -3.84 -5.14
C SER A 172 -11.01 -4.04 -4.67
N MET A 173 -11.22 -4.23 -3.36
CA MET A 173 -12.53 -4.57 -2.78
C MET A 173 -13.27 -3.34 -2.26
N ALA A 174 -12.56 -2.49 -1.55
CA ALA A 174 -13.11 -1.34 -0.84
C ALA A 174 -13.25 -0.12 -1.71
N PHE A 175 -12.63 -0.09 -2.89
CA PHE A 175 -12.51 1.15 -3.63
C PHE A 175 -13.87 1.76 -3.95
N THR A 176 -14.83 0.99 -4.46
CA THR A 176 -16.19 1.51 -4.67
C THR A 176 -16.84 1.99 -3.38
N GLU A 177 -16.62 1.33 -2.24
CA GLU A 177 -17.20 1.72 -0.94
C GLU A 177 -16.53 2.97 -0.33
N ILE A 178 -15.19 3.06 -0.41
CA ILE A 178 -14.40 4.25 -0.08
C ILE A 178 -14.89 5.41 -0.95
N LEU A 179 -15.11 5.14 -2.24
CA LEU A 179 -15.64 6.12 -3.17
C LEU A 179 -17.06 6.53 -2.83
N GLU A 180 -17.97 5.63 -2.52
CA GLU A 180 -19.34 5.99 -2.14
C GLU A 180 -19.37 6.86 -0.88
N ARG A 181 -18.52 6.54 0.11
CA ARG A 181 -18.41 7.32 1.35
C ARG A 181 -17.83 8.71 1.14
N ILE A 182 -16.93 8.86 0.18
CA ILE A 182 -16.35 10.17 -0.16
C ILE A 182 -17.26 10.91 -1.16
N ARG A 183 -17.86 10.26 -2.16
CA ARG A 183 -18.57 10.89 -3.30
C ARG A 183 -19.76 11.76 -2.90
N HIS A 184 -20.41 11.51 -1.76
CA HIS A 184 -21.49 12.39 -1.29
C HIS A 184 -21.04 13.84 -1.02
N THR A 185 -19.75 14.12 -1.05
CA THR A 185 -19.18 15.47 -0.89
C THR A 185 -18.38 16.00 -2.09
N TRP A 186 -18.24 15.27 -3.23
CA TRP A 186 -17.16 15.52 -4.21
C TRP A 186 -17.53 15.30 -5.69
N ASP A 187 -17.24 16.29 -6.53
CA ASP A 187 -17.47 16.32 -7.99
C ASP A 187 -16.16 16.19 -8.82
N GLU A 188 -15.00 16.03 -8.16
CA GLU A 188 -13.69 16.01 -8.83
C GLU A 188 -13.28 14.66 -9.45
N LYS A 189 -12.37 14.72 -10.43
CA LYS A 189 -11.74 13.56 -11.07
C LYS A 189 -10.88 12.79 -10.08
N LEU A 190 -11.44 11.71 -9.57
CA LEU A 190 -10.85 10.79 -8.60
C LEU A 190 -9.34 10.47 -8.72
N GLY A 191 -8.79 10.45 -9.94
CA GLY A 191 -7.35 10.24 -10.18
C GLY A 191 -6.43 11.33 -9.61
N SER A 192 -6.95 12.54 -9.36
CA SER A 192 -6.22 13.57 -8.61
C SER A 192 -6.19 13.27 -7.11
N LEU A 193 -7.33 12.81 -6.59
CA LEU A 193 -7.57 12.61 -5.16
C LEU A 193 -6.85 11.37 -4.62
N VAL A 194 -6.96 10.22 -5.30
CA VAL A 194 -6.51 8.93 -4.75
C VAL A 194 -5.17 8.50 -5.35
N GLN A 195 -4.28 8.02 -4.49
CA GLN A 195 -3.02 7.40 -4.86
C GLN A 195 -2.83 6.09 -4.09
N HIS A 196 -2.24 5.08 -4.73
CA HIS A 196 -1.90 3.82 -4.09
C HIS A 196 -0.40 3.56 -4.18
N LEU A 197 0.29 3.63 -3.04
CA LEU A 197 1.73 3.43 -2.94
C LEU A 197 2.02 2.13 -2.19
N THR A 198 2.89 1.31 -2.74
CA THR A 198 3.33 0.10 -2.05
C THR A 198 4.83 -0.07 -2.11
N PHE A 199 5.37 -0.65 -1.04
CA PHE A 199 6.80 -0.85 -0.85
C PHE A 199 7.02 -2.31 -0.51
N ALA A 200 7.81 -3.00 -1.32
CA ALA A 200 8.09 -4.43 -1.16
C ALA A 200 6.82 -5.28 -0.97
N ALA A 201 5.72 -4.95 -1.67
CA ALA A 201 4.44 -5.55 -1.36
C ALA A 201 4.43 -7.07 -1.58
N VAL A 202 3.87 -7.79 -0.59
CA VAL A 202 3.50 -9.18 -0.79
C VAL A 202 2.27 -9.24 -1.67
N ALA A 203 2.32 -10.06 -2.69
CA ALA A 203 1.25 -10.11 -3.68
C ALA A 203 0.03 -10.86 -3.15
N ALA A 204 -1.15 -10.30 -3.39
CA ALA A 204 -2.39 -10.71 -2.74
C ALA A 204 -3.42 -11.38 -3.64
N GLY A 205 -3.17 -11.46 -4.95
CA GLY A 205 -4.08 -12.08 -5.89
C GLY A 205 -3.36 -12.71 -7.07
N ASP A 206 -4.09 -13.51 -7.83
CA ASP A 206 -3.59 -14.06 -9.09
C ASP A 206 -3.56 -13.00 -10.22
N ARG A 207 -3.16 -13.43 -11.42
CA ARG A 207 -3.12 -12.56 -12.60
C ARG A 207 -4.47 -11.92 -12.93
N GLY A 208 -5.56 -12.65 -12.76
CA GLY A 208 -6.90 -12.15 -13.06
C GLY A 208 -7.28 -11.02 -12.10
N TYR A 209 -6.98 -11.20 -10.81
CA TYR A 209 -7.19 -10.18 -9.79
C TYR A 209 -6.44 -8.87 -10.11
N TYR A 210 -5.16 -8.98 -10.43
CA TYR A 210 -4.35 -7.80 -10.80
C TYR A 210 -4.79 -7.17 -12.12
N THR A 211 -5.35 -7.94 -13.05
CA THR A 211 -5.91 -7.40 -14.29
C THR A 211 -7.10 -6.48 -13.99
N VAL A 212 -8.01 -6.91 -13.14
CA VAL A 212 -9.15 -6.10 -12.68
C VAL A 212 -8.68 -4.85 -11.93
N LEU A 213 -7.71 -5.01 -11.02
CA LEU A 213 -7.15 -3.89 -10.26
C LEU A 213 -6.47 -2.84 -11.16
N ASN A 214 -5.67 -3.27 -12.12
CA ASN A 214 -5.03 -2.36 -13.08
C ASN A 214 -6.07 -1.66 -13.97
N GLN A 215 -7.15 -2.35 -14.36
CA GLN A 215 -8.25 -1.73 -15.10
C GLN A 215 -8.95 -0.66 -14.25
N LEU A 216 -9.15 -0.90 -12.96
CA LEU A 216 -9.67 0.10 -12.02
C LEU A 216 -8.75 1.32 -11.96
N TYR A 217 -7.44 1.12 -11.80
CA TYR A 217 -6.48 2.24 -11.82
C TYR A 217 -6.57 3.06 -13.11
N LYS A 218 -6.66 2.38 -14.25
CA LYS A 218 -6.78 3.04 -15.56
C LYS A 218 -8.11 3.79 -15.71
N THR A 219 -9.24 3.15 -15.38
CA THR A 219 -10.58 3.72 -15.52
C THR A 219 -10.72 5.01 -14.71
N TYR A 220 -10.20 5.02 -13.49
CA TYR A 220 -10.31 6.16 -12.58
C TYR A 220 -9.06 7.06 -12.53
N GLN A 221 -8.07 6.79 -13.40
CA GLN A 221 -6.79 7.51 -13.47
C GLN A 221 -6.03 7.57 -12.14
N ILE A 222 -6.13 6.53 -11.32
CA ILE A 222 -5.46 6.44 -10.03
C ILE A 222 -3.97 6.26 -10.24
N ARG A 223 -3.19 7.07 -9.55
CA ARG A 223 -1.74 6.93 -9.50
C ARG A 223 -1.41 5.75 -8.60
N ALA A 224 -0.83 4.68 -9.15
CA ALA A 224 -0.48 3.48 -8.39
C ALA A 224 0.97 3.04 -8.66
N TRP A 225 1.75 2.85 -7.59
CA TRP A 225 3.18 2.52 -7.66
C TRP A 225 3.56 1.39 -6.71
N ASP A 226 4.36 0.44 -7.19
CA ASP A 226 4.95 -0.65 -6.39
C ASP A 226 6.47 -0.52 -6.41
N PHE A 227 7.06 -0.07 -5.31
CA PHE A 227 8.50 0.12 -5.17
C PHE A 227 9.15 -1.17 -4.67
N LEU A 228 10.18 -1.64 -5.37
CA LEU A 228 10.92 -2.83 -4.97
C LEU A 228 12.43 -2.59 -5.03
N ASN A 229 13.11 -2.90 -3.94
CA ASN A 229 14.55 -3.07 -3.91
C ASN A 229 14.92 -4.33 -4.70
N HIS A 230 15.74 -4.21 -5.74
CA HIS A 230 16.16 -5.37 -6.56
C HIS A 230 16.97 -6.42 -5.79
N ARG A 231 17.43 -6.13 -4.56
CA ARG A 231 18.10 -7.07 -3.65
C ARG A 231 17.18 -7.69 -2.61
N ASP A 232 15.90 -7.33 -2.63
CA ASP A 232 14.91 -7.88 -1.72
C ASP A 232 14.66 -9.36 -2.03
N ILE A 233 15.18 -10.23 -1.16
CA ILE A 233 15.07 -11.69 -1.35
C ILE A 233 13.69 -12.23 -0.95
N THR A 234 12.86 -11.45 -0.25
CA THR A 234 11.54 -11.90 0.21
C THR A 234 10.59 -12.12 -0.97
N VAL A 235 10.83 -11.51 -2.12
CA VAL A 235 10.06 -11.79 -3.34
C VAL A 235 10.06 -13.28 -3.71
N HIS A 236 11.11 -14.03 -3.32
CA HIS A 236 11.26 -15.43 -3.64
C HIS A 236 10.43 -16.36 -2.73
N ILE A 237 10.09 -15.91 -1.52
CA ILE A 237 9.24 -16.67 -0.58
C ILE A 237 7.76 -16.62 -0.95
N HIS A 238 7.37 -15.79 -1.93
CA HIS A 238 5.98 -15.68 -2.35
C HIS A 238 5.53 -16.94 -3.08
N HIS A 239 4.33 -17.39 -2.72
CA HIS A 239 3.66 -18.51 -3.36
C HIS A 239 3.52 -18.29 -4.87
N LEU A 240 3.85 -19.31 -5.66
CA LEU A 240 3.95 -19.23 -7.12
C LEU A 240 2.69 -18.67 -7.78
N ALA A 241 1.51 -19.08 -7.31
CA ALA A 241 0.22 -18.61 -7.84
C ALA A 241 -0.02 -17.09 -7.68
N PHE A 242 0.71 -16.44 -6.78
CA PHE A 242 0.58 -15.02 -6.47
C PHE A 242 1.83 -14.22 -6.83
N ARG A 243 2.87 -14.83 -7.44
CA ARG A 243 4.05 -14.06 -7.85
C ARG A 243 3.62 -12.91 -8.77
N SER A 244 4.05 -11.70 -8.38
CA SER A 244 3.45 -10.42 -8.74
C SER A 244 3.15 -10.24 -10.24
N TRP A 245 1.85 -10.06 -10.53
CA TRP A 245 1.31 -9.58 -11.82
C TRP A 245 0.90 -8.10 -11.78
N ARG A 246 1.26 -7.41 -10.70
CA ARG A 246 0.98 -5.99 -10.51
C ARG A 246 1.77 -5.21 -11.56
N GLY A 247 1.14 -4.24 -12.23
CA GLY A 247 1.69 -3.53 -13.39
C GLY A 247 3.04 -2.85 -13.17
N HIS A 248 3.07 -1.52 -13.07
CA HIS A 248 4.32 -0.74 -13.02
C HIS A 248 5.03 -0.89 -11.65
N ARG A 249 5.90 -1.89 -11.55
CA ARG A 249 6.85 -1.99 -10.46
C ARG A 249 8.04 -1.06 -10.71
N TYR A 250 8.28 -0.13 -9.79
CA TYR A 250 9.47 0.71 -9.77
C TYR A 250 10.61 -0.05 -9.08
N ILE A 251 11.53 -0.58 -9.88
CA ILE A 251 12.74 -1.18 -9.34
C ILE A 251 13.73 -0.08 -8.96
N LEU A 252 14.07 0.01 -7.67
CA LEU A 252 15.00 1.01 -7.17
C LEU A 252 16.38 0.86 -7.85
N PRO A 253 16.96 1.95 -8.39
CA PRO A 253 18.26 1.90 -9.06
C PRO A 253 19.36 1.39 -8.14
N LYS A 254 20.34 0.68 -8.70
CA LYS A 254 21.48 0.15 -7.96
C LYS A 254 22.27 1.23 -7.21
N ALA A 255 22.36 2.44 -7.76
CA ALA A 255 23.02 3.56 -7.09
C ALA A 255 22.32 3.95 -5.78
N VAL A 256 20.98 3.95 -5.77
CA VAL A 256 20.17 4.29 -4.59
C VAL A 256 20.21 3.15 -3.58
N VAL A 257 19.98 1.91 -4.02
CA VAL A 257 20.04 0.72 -3.16
C VAL A 257 21.43 0.52 -2.55
N GLY A 258 22.49 0.75 -3.32
CA GLY A 258 23.86 0.62 -2.84
C GLY A 258 24.23 1.67 -1.79
N ARG A 259 23.70 2.89 -1.90
CA ARG A 259 23.93 3.98 -0.96
C ARG A 259 23.31 3.72 0.41
N PHE A 260 22.12 3.13 0.44
CA PHE A 260 21.34 2.88 1.66
C PHE A 260 21.23 1.39 1.99
N GLY A 261 22.28 0.61 1.65
CA GLY A 261 22.23 -0.85 1.75
C GLY A 261 22.00 -1.37 3.17
N GLY A 262 22.47 -0.65 4.20
CA GLY A 262 22.27 -1.04 5.60
C GLY A 262 20.83 -0.80 6.07
N GLU A 263 20.20 0.24 5.53
CA GLU A 263 18.86 0.70 5.89
C GLU A 263 17.75 -0.18 5.29
N PHE A 264 18.06 -0.95 4.25
CA PHE A 264 17.18 -2.01 3.75
C PHE A 264 17.27 -3.31 4.57
N GLY A 265 18.16 -3.41 5.56
CA GLY A 265 18.35 -4.61 6.36
C GLY A 265 19.02 -5.78 5.61
N GLY A 266 19.35 -6.86 6.33
CA GLY A 266 20.14 -7.98 5.80
C GLY A 266 19.49 -8.77 4.66
N ASN A 267 18.17 -8.70 4.52
CA ASN A 267 17.39 -9.32 3.45
C ASN A 267 16.96 -8.33 2.35
N GLY A 268 17.32 -7.05 2.47
CA GLY A 268 16.89 -6.00 1.54
C GLY A 268 15.44 -5.54 1.70
N HIS A 269 14.75 -5.91 2.78
CA HIS A 269 13.32 -5.77 3.01
C HIS A 269 12.99 -4.97 4.29
N ASP A 270 13.53 -3.77 4.42
CA ASP A 270 13.20 -2.85 5.52
C ASP A 270 12.66 -1.53 4.96
N ILE A 271 11.55 -1.04 5.54
CA ILE A 271 10.84 0.18 5.13
C ILE A 271 11.72 1.42 5.29
N LEU A 272 12.67 1.42 6.24
CA LEU A 272 13.61 2.54 6.41
C LEU A 272 14.43 2.78 5.13
N GLY A 273 14.90 1.71 4.46
CA GLY A 273 15.63 1.82 3.21
C GLY A 273 14.80 2.45 2.09
N TYR A 274 13.51 2.14 2.03
CA TYR A 274 12.59 2.77 1.06
C TYR A 274 12.34 4.25 1.37
N LEU A 275 12.24 4.63 2.66
CA LEU A 275 12.20 6.04 3.07
C LEU A 275 13.47 6.77 2.65
N LYS A 276 14.66 6.22 2.93
CA LYS A 276 15.93 6.84 2.53
C LYS A 276 16.09 6.96 1.02
N ALA A 277 15.63 5.95 0.28
CA ALA A 277 15.56 6.03 -1.16
C ALA A 277 14.64 7.16 -1.63
N ALA A 278 13.45 7.31 -1.04
CA ALA A 278 12.50 8.35 -1.39
C ALA A 278 13.01 9.76 -1.03
N GLU A 279 13.63 9.95 0.14
CA GLU A 279 14.33 11.19 0.53
C GLU A 279 15.38 11.58 -0.52
N TRP A 280 16.24 10.63 -0.90
CA TRP A 280 17.27 10.88 -1.88
C TRP A 280 16.70 11.23 -3.25
N MET A 281 15.66 10.53 -3.69
CA MET A 281 14.99 10.77 -4.97
C MET A 281 14.22 12.10 -4.99
N ALA A 282 13.65 12.52 -3.86
CA ALA A 282 13.02 13.83 -3.74
C ALA A 282 14.05 14.97 -3.88
N GLU A 283 15.26 14.78 -3.36
CA GLU A 283 16.34 15.77 -3.42
C GLU A 283 17.12 15.75 -4.75
N HIS A 284 17.29 14.58 -5.37
CA HIS A 284 18.25 14.38 -6.49
C HIS A 284 17.61 13.81 -7.78
N GLY A 285 16.29 13.67 -7.82
CA GLY A 285 15.58 12.76 -8.73
C GLY A 285 15.90 12.88 -10.24
N THR A 286 15.89 11.72 -10.90
CA THR A 286 15.67 11.54 -12.36
C THR A 286 14.76 10.32 -12.60
N ASP A 287 14.00 10.28 -13.70
CA ASP A 287 12.94 9.30 -13.98
C ASP A 287 13.42 7.91 -14.42
N GLN A 288 14.24 7.23 -13.62
CA GLN A 288 14.66 5.86 -13.95
C GLN A 288 13.67 4.81 -13.45
N VAL A 289 12.50 4.73 -14.09
CA VAL A 289 11.60 3.57 -13.95
C VAL A 289 12.12 2.45 -14.86
N LYS A 290 12.48 1.28 -14.31
CA LYS A 290 12.60 0.03 -15.09
C LYS A 290 11.46 -0.88 -14.68
N SER A 291 10.62 -1.30 -15.64
CA SER A 291 9.63 -2.34 -15.37
C SER A 291 10.36 -3.65 -15.08
N ALA A 292 9.92 -4.38 -14.05
CA ALA A 292 10.49 -5.68 -13.70
C ALA A 292 10.24 -6.76 -14.78
N TYR A 293 9.24 -6.53 -15.64
CA TYR A 293 8.83 -7.41 -16.71
C TYR A 293 8.57 -6.58 -17.97
N SER A 294 9.25 -6.92 -19.07
CA SER A 294 8.80 -6.58 -20.42
C SER A 294 7.90 -7.73 -20.88
N TYR A 295 6.60 -7.48 -21.02
CA TYR A 295 5.70 -8.42 -21.68
C TYR A 295 5.58 -8.06 -23.16
#